data_AF-A0A0H1R3U0-F1
#
_entry.id   AF-A0A0H1R3U0-F1
#
_cell.length_a   1.000
_cell.length_b   1.000
_cell.length_c   1.000
_cell.angle_alpha   90.00
_cell.angle_beta   90.00
_cell.angle_gamma   90.00
#
_symmetry.space_group_name_H-M   'P 1'
#
loop_
_entity.id
_entity.type
_entity.pdbx_description
1 polymer ?
#
loop_
_entity_poly.entity_id
_entity_poly.type
_entity_poly.pdbx_seq_one_letter_code
_entity_poly.pdbx_strand_id
1 'polypeptide(L)' 'MPHKFKVKQMVRLKQPGVSDKWINSTSIYEVVRLMPADQTGELSYRVKSGMTERAVRESEIQRA' A
#
# COMPACT_ATOMS: atom_id res chain seq x y z
N MET A 1 -15.19 -0.77 -8.37
CA MET A 1 -13.91 -0.31 -8.95
C MET A 1 -12.91 -1.46 -8.88
N PRO A 2 -12.24 -1.82 -9.98
CA PRO A 2 -11.21 -2.86 -9.96
C PRO A 2 -9.94 -2.35 -9.27
N HIS A 3 -9.26 -3.24 -8.53
CA HIS A 3 -7.97 -2.93 -7.94
C HIS A 3 -6.92 -2.60 -9.01
N LYS A 4 -6.25 -1.47 -8.86
CA LYS A 4 -5.14 -1.06 -9.74
C LYS A 4 -3.91 -1.95 -9.56
N PHE A 5 -3.67 -2.42 -8.34
CA PHE A 5 -2.55 -3.30 -8.02
C PHE A 5 -3.03 -4.72 -7.71
N LYS A 6 -2.17 -5.71 -7.97
CA LYS A 6 -2.46 -7.12 -7.72
C LYS A 6 -1.61 -7.68 -6.59
N VAL A 7 -2.05 -8.78 -5.99
CA VAL A 7 -1.23 -9.55 -5.04
C VAL A 7 0.07 -9.98 -5.72
N LYS A 8 1.17 -9.99 -4.96
CA LYS A 8 2.57 -10.18 -5.38
C LYS A 8 3.18 -9.03 -6.21
N GLN A 9 2.48 -7.92 -6.38
CA GLN A 9 3.03 -6.78 -7.09
C GLN A 9 3.93 -5.94 -6.18
N MET A 10 5.07 -5.49 -6.71
CA MET A 10 5.96 -4.58 -6.02
C MET A 10 5.49 -3.13 -6.17
N VAL A 11 5.32 -2.45 -5.04
CA VAL A 11 4.86 -1.08 -4.94
C VAL A 11 5.74 -0.30 -3.98
N ARG A 12 5.80 1.01 -4.15
CA ARG A 12 6.52 1.95 -3.29
C ARG A 12 5.54 2.97 -2.75
N LEU A 13 5.82 3.50 -1.56
CA LEU A 13 4.98 4.53 -0.97
C LEU A 13 5.20 5.86 -1.70
N LYS A 14 4.13 6.46 -2.20
CA LYS A 14 4.14 7.82 -2.75
C LYS A 14 4.26 8.87 -1.66
N GLN A 15 3.54 8.66 -0.56
CA GLN A 15 3.53 9.55 0.59
C GLN A 15 3.54 8.68 1.86
N PRO A 16 4.39 8.99 2.86
CA PRO A 16 4.24 8.40 4.16
C PRO A 16 2.91 8.90 4.72
N GLY A 17 1.92 8.00 4.83
CA GLY A 17 0.65 8.30 5.46
C GLY A 17 0.89 9.02 6.80
N VAL A 18 0.12 10.07 7.05
CA VAL A 18 0.32 11.07 8.11
C VAL A 18 0.47 10.46 9.51
N SER A 19 0.03 9.21 9.70
CA SER A 19 0.12 8.47 10.97
C SER A 19 1.46 7.80 11.23
N ASP A 20 2.36 7.66 10.25
CA ASP A 20 3.58 6.87 10.41
C ASP A 20 4.82 7.69 10.04
N LYS A 21 5.18 8.58 10.97
CA LYS A 21 6.27 9.57 10.92
C LYS A 21 7.68 8.95 10.79
N TRP A 22 7.79 7.65 10.56
CA TRP A 22 9.01 6.88 10.63
C TRP A 22 9.28 6.01 9.40
N ILE A 23 8.55 6.23 8.30
CA ILE A 23 8.64 5.33 7.16
C ILE A 23 9.44 5.95 6.03
N ASN A 24 10.52 5.24 5.69
CA ASN A 24 11.37 5.54 4.56
C ASN A 24 10.57 5.31 3.26
N SER A 25 10.19 6.40 2.59
CA SER A 25 9.47 6.40 1.29
C SER A 25 10.23 5.63 0.18
N THR A 26 11.49 5.28 0.43
CA THR A 26 12.39 4.58 -0.48
C THR A 26 12.23 3.05 -0.45
N SER A 27 11.52 2.49 0.55
CA SER A 27 11.37 1.03 0.68
C SER A 27 10.36 0.47 -0.33
N ILE A 28 10.68 -0.68 -0.92
CA ILE A 28 9.79 -1.43 -1.82
C ILE A 28 8.98 -2.43 -0.99
N TYR A 29 7.68 -2.47 -1.23
CA TYR A 29 6.75 -3.37 -0.57
C TYR A 29 6.07 -4.31 -1.58
N GLU A 30 5.77 -5.53 -1.18
CA GLU A 30 4.97 -6.49 -1.94
C GLU A 30 3.51 -6.41 -1.48
N VAL A 31 2.56 -6.26 -2.40
CA VAL A 31 1.13 -6.39 -2.12
C VAL A 31 0.83 -7.84 -1.75
N VAL A 32 0.43 -8.10 -0.51
CA VAL A 32 0.07 -9.46 -0.06
C VAL A 32 -1.43 -9.70 -0.03
N ARG A 33 -2.22 -8.62 0.06
CA ARG A 33 -3.67 -8.72 0.13
C ARG A 33 -4.34 -7.50 -0.48
N LEU A 34 -5.44 -7.71 -1.17
CA LEU A 34 -6.34 -6.66 -1.61
C LEU A 34 -7.40 -6.48 -0.53
N MET A 35 -7.59 -5.26 -0.03
CA MET A 35 -8.65 -4.94 0.92
C MET A 35 -9.81 -4.27 0.20
N PRO A 36 -11.06 -4.51 0.61
CA PRO A 36 -12.21 -3.84 0.02
C PRO A 36 -12.10 -2.31 0.16
N ALA A 37 -12.86 -1.59 -0.66
CA ALA A 37 -12.91 -0.14 -0.53
C ALA A 37 -13.45 0.26 0.85
N ASP A 38 -12.80 1.24 1.49
CA ASP A 38 -13.30 1.86 2.72
C ASP A 38 -14.60 2.65 2.44
N GLN A 39 -15.23 3.22 3.48
CA GLN A 39 -16.45 4.04 3.32
C GLN A 39 -16.31 5.22 2.32
N THR A 40 -15.08 5.63 2.00
CA THR A 40 -14.77 6.66 1.01
C THR A 40 -14.75 6.15 -0.44
N GLY A 41 -14.83 4.83 -0.66
CA GLY A 41 -14.65 4.22 -1.96
C GLY A 41 -13.19 4.02 -2.38
N GLU A 42 -12.22 4.41 -1.55
CA GLU A 42 -10.80 4.15 -1.82
C GLU A 42 -10.45 2.69 -1.53
N LEU A 43 -9.82 2.03 -2.52
CA LEU A 43 -9.31 0.67 -2.37
C LEU A 43 -8.04 0.68 -1.52
N SER A 44 -7.99 -0.25 -0.58
CA SER A 44 -6.86 -0.44 0.32
C SER A 44 -6.10 -1.73 -0.05
N TYR A 45 -4.82 -1.76 0.29
CA TYR A 45 -3.90 -2.86 0.00
C TYR A 45 -3.12 -3.17 1.27
N ARG A 46 -2.96 -4.46 1.57
CA ARG A 46 -2.00 -4.90 2.57
C ARG A 46 -0.69 -5.19 1.86
N VAL A 47 0.36 -4.49 2.27
CA VAL A 47 1.69 -4.58 1.70
C VAL A 47 2.68 -5.07 2.75
N LYS A 48 3.69 -5.83 2.35
CA LYS A 48 4.78 -6.27 3.24
C LYS A 48 6.14 -5.85 2.71
N SER A 49 7.08 -5.53 3.59
CA SER A 49 8.49 -5.33 3.28
C SER A 49 9.32 -5.98 4.38
N GLY A 50 10.03 -7.07 4.04
CA GLY A 50 10.76 -7.86 5.03
C GLY A 50 9.83 -8.42 6.10
N MET A 51 10.04 -8.03 7.36
CA MET A 51 9.23 -8.44 8.51
C MET A 51 8.06 -7.50 8.82
N THR A 52 7.89 -6.42 8.05
CA THR A 52 6.88 -5.38 8.29
C THR A 52 5.71 -5.56 7.34
N GLU A 53 4.49 -5.68 7.86
CA GLU A 53 3.25 -5.66 7.07
C GLU A 53 2.40 -4.45 7.45
N ARG A 54 1.74 -3.81 6.48
CA ARG A 54 0.82 -2.70 6.75
C ARG A 54 -0.31 -2.60 5.74
N ALA A 55 -1.38 -1.92 6.13
CA ALA A 55 -2.42 -1.46 5.20
C ALA A 55 -2.04 -0.07 4.65
N VAL A 56 -2.27 0.13 3.35
CA VAL A 56 -2.05 1.37 2.60
C VAL A 56 -3.14 1.56 1.58
N ARG A 57 -3.54 2.80 1.31
CA ARG A 57 -4.52 3.09 0.26
C ARG A 57 -3.89 3.08 -1.13
N GLU A 58 -4.73 2.95 -2.16
CA GLU A 58 -4.30 3.07 -3.56
C GLU A 58 -3.58 4.40 -3.85
N SER A 59 -4.05 5.48 -3.22
CA SER A 59 -3.52 6.83 -3.36
C SER A 59 -2.15 7.01 -2.70
N GLU A 60 -1.84 6.20 -1.69
CA GLU A 60 -0.58 6.24 -0.94
C GLU A 60 0.55 5.45 -1.61
N ILE A 61 0.25 4.65 -2.63
CA ILE A 61 1.23 3.78 -3.28
C ILE A 61 1.33 4.03 -4.78
N GLN A 62 2.49 3.70 -5.33
CA GLN A 62 2.72 3.63 -6.77
C GLN A 62 3.47 2.37 -7.13
N ARG A 63 3.42 2.00 -8.41
CA ARG A 63 4.22 0.90 -8.94
C ARG A 63 5.71 1.20 -8.68
N ALA A 64 6.42 0.22 -8.12
CA ALA A 64 7.88 0.30 -7.95
C ALA A 64 8.56 0.51 -9.31
#